data_AF-A0A2G5TY46-F1
#
_entry.id   AF-A0A2G5TY46-F1
#
_cell.length_a   1.000
_cell.length_b   1.000
_cell.length_c   1.000
_cell.angle_alpha   90.00
_cell.angle_beta   90.00
_cell.angle_gamma   90.00
#
_symmetry.space_group_name_H-M   'P 1'
#
loop_
_entity.id
_entity.type
_entity.pdbx_description
1 polymer ?
#
loop_
_entity_poly.entity_id
_entity_poly.type
_entity_poly.pdbx_seq_one_letter_code
_entity_poly.pdbx_strand_id
1 'polypeptide(L)'
;MSLGLNNQIEFDEHISKVTGGKCTILGADIAEQSPSTKSKYVAINGQLFVGKIPKTLGLPDILKKSGKSKVDFLKIDIEGGEHAGLEP
;
A
#
# COMPACT_ATOMS: atom_id res chain seq x y z
N MET A 1 -16.42 5.62 8.65
CA MET A 1 -14.99 6.00 8.66
C MET A 1 -14.27 4.81 8.06
N SER A 2 -13.68 4.95 6.87
CA SER A 2 -12.83 3.88 6.32
C SER A 2 -11.58 3.78 7.21
N LEU A 3 -11.19 2.54 7.53
CA LEU A 3 -10.01 2.19 8.32
C LEU A 3 -8.80 1.87 7.40
N GLY A 4 -8.85 2.26 6.14
CA GLY A 4 -7.84 1.99 5.12
C GLY A 4 -6.47 2.63 5.36
N LEU A 5 -5.83 3.12 4.30
CA LEU A 5 -4.60 3.90 4.46
C LEU A 5 -4.90 5.20 5.20
N ASN A 6 -5.97 5.91 4.80
CA ASN A 6 -6.51 7.11 5.47
C ASN A 6 -5.42 8.09 5.99
N ASN A 7 -4.41 8.37 5.17
CA ASN A 7 -3.24 9.19 5.47
C ASN A 7 -2.34 8.70 6.62
N GLN A 8 -2.64 7.56 7.24
CA GLN A 8 -1.86 6.95 8.31
C GLN A 8 -0.63 6.25 7.73
N ILE A 9 0.54 6.66 8.20
CA ILE A 9 1.84 6.22 7.68
C ILE A 9 2.86 5.96 8.80
N GLU A 10 2.48 6.23 10.05
CA GLU A 10 3.36 6.12 11.21
C GLU A 10 3.94 4.71 11.37
N PHE A 11 3.14 3.69 11.05
CA PHE A 11 3.60 2.30 11.01
C PHE A 11 4.67 2.07 9.93
N ASP A 12 4.42 2.53 8.70
CA ASP A 12 5.31 2.37 7.56
C ASP A 12 6.65 3.11 7.77
N GLU A 13 6.60 4.33 8.31
CA GLU A 13 7.77 5.11 8.72
C GLU A 13 8.57 4.38 9.81
N HIS A 14 7.87 3.79 10.80
CA HIS A 14 8.51 3.00 11.85
C HIS A 14 9.20 1.75 11.30
N ILE A 15 8.53 0.96 10.45
CA ILE A 15 9.09 -0.23 9.82
C ILE A 15 10.30 0.13 8.97
N SER A 16 10.21 1.18 8.14
CA SER A 16 11.34 1.65 7.35
C SER A 16 12.53 2.02 8.26
N LYS A 17 12.28 2.75 9.35
CA LYS A 17 13.32 3.13 10.32
C LYS A 17 13.99 1.93 10.97
N VAL A 18 13.22 0.99 11.55
CA VAL A 18 13.79 -0.14 12.30
C VAL A 18 14.46 -1.18 11.41
N THR A 19 14.09 -1.23 10.13
CA THR A 19 14.70 -2.14 9.13
C THR A 19 15.86 -1.49 8.37
N GLY A 20 16.14 -0.21 8.60
CA GLY A 20 17.13 0.57 7.86
C GLY A 20 16.77 0.74 6.38
N GLY A 21 15.48 0.89 6.06
CA GLY A 21 14.96 1.11 4.71
C GLY A 21 15.05 -0.10 3.79
N LYS A 22 15.22 -1.31 4.34
CA LYS A 22 15.42 -2.53 3.55
C LYS A 22 14.12 -3.18 3.07
N CYS A 23 13.00 -2.89 3.74
CA CYS A 23 11.71 -3.45 3.38
C CYS A 23 11.13 -2.74 2.16
N THR A 24 10.52 -3.52 1.26
CA THR A 24 9.65 -2.99 0.22
C THR A 24 8.26 -2.78 0.81
N ILE A 25 7.84 -1.53 0.93
CA ILE A 25 6.56 -1.13 1.53
C ILE A 25 5.66 -0.54 0.44
N LEU A 26 4.51 -1.15 0.22
CA LEU A 26 3.50 -0.70 -0.73
C LEU A 26 2.19 -0.42 0.00
N GLY A 27 1.46 0.58 -0.45
CA GLY A 27 0.13 0.89 0.05
C GLY A 27 -0.90 0.96 -1.08
N ALA A 28 -2.13 0.51 -0.85
CA ALA A 28 -3.22 0.74 -1.79
C ALA A 28 -4.55 1.04 -1.09
N ASP A 29 -5.29 1.99 -1.65
CA ASP A 29 -6.58 2.45 -1.13
C ASP A 29 -7.48 2.89 -2.31
N ILE A 30 -8.79 2.86 -2.14
CA ILE A 30 -9.71 3.44 -3.12
C ILE A 30 -9.59 4.97 -3.19
N ALA A 31 -9.27 5.61 -2.06
CA ALA A 31 -9.12 7.04 -1.94
C ALA A 31 -7.65 7.45 -2.16
N GLU A 32 -7.48 8.55 -2.89
CA GLU A 32 -6.16 9.14 -3.08
C GLU A 32 -5.64 9.75 -1.77
N GLN A 33 -4.40 9.42 -1.41
CA GLN A 33 -3.77 9.94 -0.20
C GLN A 33 -3.33 11.39 -0.39
N SER A 34 -3.22 12.12 0.73
CA SER A 34 -2.80 13.51 0.76
C SER A 34 -1.39 13.69 0.19
N PRO A 35 -1.05 14.89 -0.33
CA PRO A 35 0.30 15.19 -0.80
C PRO A 35 1.39 14.90 0.25
N SER A 36 1.11 15.21 1.52
CA SER A 36 2.03 14.94 2.64
C SER A 36 2.31 13.44 2.78
N THR A 37 1.27 12.60 2.83
CA THR A 37 1.42 11.15 2.94
C THR A 37 2.15 10.56 1.74
N LYS A 38 1.86 11.04 0.52
CA LYS A 38 2.58 10.63 -0.70
C LYS A 38 4.07 10.95 -0.61
N SER A 39 4.43 12.17 -0.22
CA SER A 39 5.83 12.57 -0.08
C SER A 39 6.57 11.73 0.95
N LYS A 40 5.91 11.39 2.06
CA LYS A 40 6.49 10.50 3.07
C LYS A 40 6.66 9.06 2.58
N TYR A 41 5.71 8.52 1.81
CA TYR A 41 5.88 7.21 1.17
C TYR A 41 7.09 7.20 0.24
N VAL A 42 7.29 8.25 -0.57
CA VAL A 42 8.48 8.39 -1.40
C VAL A 42 9.76 8.43 -0.56
N ALA A 43 9.75 9.14 0.57
CA ALA A 43 10.92 9.25 1.46
C ALA A 43 11.35 7.91 2.07
N ILE A 44 10.41 6.97 2.26
CA ILE A 44 10.71 5.61 2.73
C ILE A 44 10.89 4.59 1.59
N ASN A 45 11.09 5.06 0.35
CA ASN A 45 11.17 4.23 -0.86
C ASN A 45 9.94 3.32 -1.07
N GLY A 46 8.79 3.74 -0.55
CA GLY A 46 7.52 3.09 -0.73
C GLY A 46 6.74 3.64 -1.92
N GLN A 47 5.64 2.96 -2.26
CA GLN A 47 4.76 3.39 -3.35
C GLN A 47 3.29 3.24 -2.94
N LEU A 48 2.46 4.12 -3.49
CA LEU A 48 1.02 4.15 -3.26
C LEU A 48 0.27 3.87 -4.55
N PHE A 49 -0.80 3.10 -4.45
CA PHE A 49 -1.71 2.79 -5.54
C PHE A 49 -3.13 3.22 -5.18
N VAL A 50 -3.88 3.65 -6.19
CA VAL A 50 -5.29 4.02 -6.04
C VAL A 50 -6.15 3.03 -6.79
N GLY A 51 -7.11 2.42 -6.10
CA GLY A 51 -8.09 1.51 -6.69
C GLY A 51 -8.73 0.58 -5.68
N LYS A 52 -9.93 0.10 -6.04
CA LYS A 52 -10.66 -0.90 -5.27
C LYS A 52 -10.10 -2.30 -5.53
N ILE A 53 -9.71 -3.01 -4.47
CA ILE A 53 -9.26 -4.40 -4.55
C ILE A 53 -10.46 -5.36 -4.42
N PRO A 54 -10.54 -6.46 -5.19
CA PRO A 54 -9.74 -6.77 -6.38
C PRO A 54 -10.29 -6.11 -7.68
N LYS A 55 -11.37 -5.33 -7.59
CA LYS A 55 -12.19 -4.92 -8.75
C LYS A 55 -11.46 -4.09 -9.79
N THR A 56 -10.78 -3.01 -9.38
CA THR A 56 -10.07 -2.08 -10.29
C THR A 56 -8.56 -2.13 -10.12
N LEU A 57 -8.08 -2.82 -9.07
CA LEU A 57 -6.67 -3.01 -8.77
C LEU A 57 -6.49 -4.40 -8.16
N GLY A 58 -5.88 -5.33 -8.90
CA GLY A 58 -5.51 -6.64 -8.37
C GLY A 58 -4.15 -6.62 -7.67
N LEU A 59 -3.90 -7.59 -6.79
CA LEU A 59 -2.56 -7.81 -6.21
C LEU A 59 -1.47 -8.01 -7.30
N PRO A 60 -1.71 -8.76 -8.41
CA PRO A 60 -0.73 -8.86 -9.48
C PRO A 60 -0.44 -7.52 -10.16
N ASP A 61 -1.45 -6.65 -10.29
CA ASP A 61 -1.27 -5.32 -10.88
C ASP A 61 -0.39 -4.43 -9.99
N ILE A 62 -0.55 -4.50 -8.67
CA ILE A 62 0.28 -3.75 -7.71
C ILE A 62 1.76 -4.14 -7.87
N LEU A 63 2.07 -5.43 -7.95
CA LEU A 63 3.43 -5.91 -8.16
C LEU A 63 3.98 -5.51 -9.53
N LYS A 64 3.19 -5.70 -10.59
CA LYS A 64 3.59 -5.32 -11.96
C LYS A 64 3.86 -3.82 -12.08
N LYS A 65 2.96 -2.98 -11.56
CA LYS A 65 3.08 -1.51 -11.61
C LYS A 65 4.21 -0.99 -10.71
N SER A 66 4.51 -1.66 -9.60
CA SER A 66 5.65 -1.30 -8.75
C SER A 66 7.01 -1.72 -9.33
N GLY A 67 7.02 -2.58 -10.35
CA GLY A 67 8.24 -3.18 -10.89
C GLY A 67 8.89 -4.14 -9.90
N LYS A 68 8.14 -4.67 -8.93
CA LYS A 68 8.62 -5.56 -7.88
C LYS A 68 8.14 -6.98 -8.14
N SER A 69 9.02 -7.95 -7.93
CA SER A 69 8.67 -9.38 -7.89
C SER A 69 8.30 -9.85 -6.48
N LYS A 70 8.52 -9.01 -5.46
CA LYS A 70 8.35 -9.29 -4.04
C LYS A 70 7.93 -8.01 -3.31
N VAL A 71 7.06 -8.14 -2.32
CA VAL A 71 6.73 -7.08 -1.35
C VAL A 71 6.90 -7.63 0.07
N ASP A 72 7.46 -6.84 0.99
CA ASP A 72 7.62 -7.24 2.39
C ASP A 72 6.41 -6.79 3.23
N PHE A 73 5.93 -5.56 2.99
CA PHE A 73 4.72 -5.03 3.63
C PHE A 73 3.79 -4.43 2.58
N LEU A 74 2.54 -4.89 2.57
CA LEU A 74 1.48 -4.38 1.72
C LEU A 74 0.31 -3.94 2.61
N LYS A 75 0.11 -2.63 2.74
CA LYS A 75 -0.99 -2.05 3.52
C LYS A 75 -2.15 -1.72 2.58
N ILE A 76 -3.27 -2.39 2.74
CA ILE A 76 -4.40 -2.28 1.81
C ILE A 76 -5.72 -2.10 2.54
N ASP A 77 -6.58 -1.26 1.96
CA ASP A 77 -8.01 -1.25 2.28
C ASP A 77 -8.77 -2.10 1.27
N ILE A 78 -9.48 -3.12 1.75
CA ILE A 78 -10.16 -4.11 0.88
C ILE A 78 -11.68 -3.94 0.89
N GLU A 79 -12.26 -3.00 1.66
CA GLU A 79 -13.69 -2.62 1.68
C GLU A 79 -14.71 -3.68 1.15
N GLY A 80 -14.92 -4.76 1.90
CA GLY A 80 -15.91 -5.80 1.56
C GLY A 80 -15.43 -6.81 0.51
N GLY A 81 -14.18 -6.72 0.08
CA GLY A 81 -13.51 -7.64 -0.85
C GLY A 81 -12.61 -8.66 -0.13
N GLU A 82 -12.74 -8.86 1.17
CA GLU A 82 -11.82 -9.69 1.98
C GLU A 82 -11.77 -11.14 1.49
N HIS A 83 -12.91 -11.69 1.06
CA HIS A 83 -13.02 -13.07 0.59
C HIS A 83 -12.48 -13.26 -0.84
N ALA A 84 -12.69 -12.28 -1.73
CA ALA A 84 -12.33 -12.41 -3.15
C ALA A 84 -11.00 -11.72 -3.52
N GLY A 85 -10.51 -10.82 -2.67
CA GLY A 85 -9.34 -9.99 -2.94
C GLY A 85 -8.01 -10.61 -2.50
N LEU A 86 -8.06 -11.63 -1.64
CA LEU A 86 -6.91 -12.34 -1.11
C LEU A 86 -6.87 -13.81 -1.53
N GLU A 87 -7.97 -14.35 -2.05
CA GLU A 87 -8.01 -15.68 -2.63
C GLU A 87 -7.52 -15.63 -4.10
N PRO A 88 -6.73 -16.61 -4.54
CA PRO A 88 -6.17 -16.66 -5.90
C PRO A 88 -7.20 -16.88 -7.00
#